data_AF-A0A1I7AF77-F1
#
_entry.id   AF-A0A1I7AF77-F1
#
_cell.length_a   1.000
_cell.length_b   1.000
_cell.length_c   1.000
_cell.angle_alpha   90.00
_cell.angle_beta   90.00
_cell.angle_gamma   90.00
#
_symmetry.space_group_name_H-M   'P 1'
#
loop_
_entity.id
_entity.type
_entity.pdbx_description
1 polymer ?
#
loop_
_entity_poly.entity_id
_entity_poly.type
_entity_poly.pdbx_seq_one_letter_code
_entity_poly.pdbx_strand_id
1 'polypeptide(L)'
;MKEYYSKILGVSVTASTQEIKKAYRKKALLYHPDKNPSDAAMEEFIAIQEAYEYLSNPPLVSTGKQYSYKDFNHPEKTQTDEEKKKRYKEAQERYEQQQAREKAENEAYFSKITQGKLWNYFRFIMCFSTVLAGLLIIDQYLPSRWVKDHITHGDSKVYFEGFNRESVSPLYTASDKGLWLPRQYYYEIIEGKNIYLEESFILREVKHLSFFNRKGEWITVNTDYSVQSIYWVIVIILLIPLLTYVAKSRTLIYSFLFQFSVYFYTLFILVILFSNQRWLHLFTFGYL
;
A
#
# COMPACT_ATOMS: atom_id res chain seq x y z
N MET A 1 14.75 21.20 -28.08
CA MET A 1 14.72 19.72 -28.12
C MET A 1 13.83 19.12 -27.03
N LYS A 2 14.15 19.28 -25.74
CA LYS A 2 13.33 18.72 -24.65
C LYS A 2 11.85 19.14 -24.68
N GLU A 3 11.57 20.41 -24.91
CA GLU A 3 10.18 20.91 -25.00
C GLU A 3 9.39 20.31 -26.16
N TYR A 4 10.03 20.11 -27.32
CA TYR A 4 9.43 19.49 -28.50
C TYR A 4 9.02 18.04 -28.23
N TYR A 5 9.95 17.23 -27.73
CA TYR A 5 9.65 15.82 -27.38
C TYR A 5 8.64 15.72 -26.23
N SER A 6 8.65 16.68 -25.29
CA SER A 6 7.64 16.74 -24.22
C SER A 6 6.24 17.01 -24.79
N LYS A 7 6.13 17.89 -25.80
CA LYS A 7 4.88 18.12 -26.54
C LYS A 7 4.42 16.86 -27.31
N ILE A 8 5.32 16.15 -27.98
CA ILE A 8 5.00 14.88 -28.66
C ILE A 8 4.43 13.86 -27.68
N LEU A 9 5.01 13.71 -26.48
CA LEU A 9 4.46 12.80 -25.46
C LEU A 9 3.24 13.38 -24.71
N GLY A 10 3.02 14.69 -24.79
CA GLY A 10 1.95 15.39 -24.07
C GLY A 10 2.22 15.50 -22.57
N VAL A 11 3.49 15.70 -22.18
CA VAL A 11 3.93 15.81 -20.78
C VAL A 11 4.58 17.17 -20.52
N SER A 12 4.67 17.57 -19.25
CA SER A 12 5.43 18.76 -18.85
C SER A 12 6.92 18.59 -19.16
N VAL A 13 7.63 19.69 -19.43
CA VAL A 13 9.10 19.71 -19.59
C VAL A 13 9.83 19.28 -18.31
N THR A 14 9.16 19.42 -17.17
CA THR A 14 9.61 18.98 -15.84
C THR A 14 9.07 17.60 -15.45
N ALA A 15 8.40 16.89 -16.37
CA ALA A 15 7.81 15.60 -16.08
C ALA A 15 8.86 14.59 -15.59
N SER A 16 8.46 13.80 -14.60
CA SER A 16 9.30 12.73 -14.06
C SER A 16 9.48 11.59 -15.08
N THR A 17 10.53 10.79 -14.95
CA THR A 17 10.76 9.61 -15.79
C THR A 17 9.55 8.65 -15.77
N GLN A 18 8.85 8.57 -14.64
CA GLN A 18 7.64 7.75 -14.50
C GLN A 18 6.48 8.31 -15.34
N GLU A 19 6.28 9.64 -15.35
CA GLU A 19 5.26 10.30 -16.17
C GLU A 19 5.55 10.17 -17.66
N ILE A 20 6.81 10.37 -18.06
CA ILE A 20 7.29 10.17 -19.44
C ILE A 20 7.00 8.74 -19.91
N LYS A 21 7.35 7.74 -19.10
CA LYS A 21 7.11 6.32 -19.39
C LYS A 21 5.62 5.98 -19.48
N LYS A 22 4.80 6.57 -18.62
CA LYS A 22 3.34 6.39 -18.63
C LYS A 22 2.71 6.98 -19.89
N ALA A 23 3.12 8.19 -20.28
CA ALA A 23 2.64 8.86 -21.48
C ALA A 23 3.04 8.12 -22.76
N TYR A 24 4.30 7.67 -22.84
CA TYR A 24 4.80 6.83 -23.92
C TYR A 24 3.96 5.56 -24.09
N ARG A 25 3.77 4.78 -23.02
CA ARG A 25 2.96 3.54 -23.07
C ARG A 25 1.54 3.78 -23.58
N LYS A 26 0.90 4.86 -23.13
CA LYS A 26 -0.46 5.22 -23.56
C LYS A 26 -0.51 5.56 -25.05
N LYS A 27 0.43 6.40 -25.54
CA LYS A 27 0.47 6.83 -26.94
C LYS A 27 0.94 5.70 -27.87
N ALA A 28 1.95 4.92 -27.48
CA ALA A 28 2.40 3.76 -28.23
C ALA A 28 1.31 2.71 -28.42
N LEU A 29 0.42 2.50 -27.43
CA LEU A 29 -0.75 1.62 -27.57
C LEU A 29 -1.85 2.20 -28.47
N LEU A 30 -1.99 3.53 -28.53
CA LEU A 30 -3.00 4.22 -29.34
C LEU A 30 -2.62 4.23 -30.82
N TYR A 31 -1.34 4.45 -31.11
CA TYR A 31 -0.78 4.55 -32.45
C TYR A 31 -0.07 3.25 -32.91
N HIS A 32 -0.28 2.13 -32.20
CA HIS A 32 0.33 0.86 -32.57
C HIS A 32 -0.15 0.39 -33.96
N PRO A 33 0.73 -0.09 -34.85
CA PRO A 33 0.36 -0.50 -36.21
C PRO A 33 -0.75 -1.56 -36.25
N ASP A 34 -0.75 -2.53 -35.33
CA ASP A 34 -1.84 -3.53 -35.25
C ASP A 34 -3.23 -2.94 -35.00
N LYS A 35 -3.31 -1.79 -34.30
CA LYS A 35 -4.59 -1.13 -33.99
C LYS A 35 -4.90 0.01 -34.95
N ASN A 36 -3.87 0.62 -35.54
CA ASN A 36 -4.00 1.73 -36.46
C ASN A 36 -3.00 1.57 -37.61
N PRO A 37 -3.38 0.89 -38.70
CA PRO A 37 -2.48 0.57 -39.81
C PRO A 37 -2.30 1.74 -40.80
N SER A 38 -2.63 2.98 -40.41
CA SER A 38 -2.46 4.15 -41.27
C SER A 38 -1.02 4.68 -41.23
N ASP A 39 -0.53 5.16 -42.37
CA ASP A 39 0.80 5.79 -42.48
C ASP A 39 0.98 6.96 -41.49
N ALA A 40 -0.04 7.78 -41.32
CA ALA A 40 -0.02 8.89 -40.38
C ALA A 40 0.15 8.41 -38.92
N ALA A 41 -0.54 7.33 -38.54
CA ALA A 41 -0.38 6.76 -37.21
C ALA A 41 1.00 6.14 -37.01
N MET A 42 1.59 5.57 -38.06
CA MET A 42 2.94 5.01 -37.99
C MET A 42 4.01 6.10 -37.88
N GLU A 43 3.86 7.23 -38.57
CA GLU A 43 4.74 8.40 -38.40
C GLU A 43 4.68 8.95 -36.98
N GLU A 44 3.46 9.08 -36.43
CA GLU A 44 3.25 9.46 -35.03
C GLU A 44 3.88 8.44 -34.07
N PHE A 45 3.72 7.14 -34.31
CA PHE A 45 4.31 6.08 -33.48
C PHE A 45 5.83 6.19 -33.41
N ILE A 46 6.48 6.46 -34.55
CA ILE A 46 7.93 6.65 -34.62
C ILE A 46 8.35 7.90 -33.85
N ALA A 47 7.64 9.03 -34.05
CA ALA A 47 7.91 10.26 -33.31
C ALA A 47 7.74 10.07 -31.79
N ILE A 48 6.74 9.29 -31.37
CA ILE A 48 6.49 8.92 -29.97
C ILE A 48 7.66 8.08 -29.40
N GLN A 49 8.20 7.12 -30.17
CA GLN A 49 9.36 6.35 -29.75
C GLN A 49 10.62 7.20 -29.60
N GLU A 50 10.92 8.03 -30.61
CA GLU A 50 12.07 8.94 -30.59
C GLU A 50 11.97 9.92 -29.41
N ALA A 51 10.76 10.43 -29.13
CA ALA A 51 10.50 11.29 -27.98
C ALA A 51 10.75 10.58 -26.66
N TYR A 52 10.32 9.31 -26.53
CA TYR A 52 10.57 8.52 -25.34
C TYR A 52 12.05 8.27 -25.13
N GLU A 53 12.79 7.83 -26.15
CA GLU A 53 14.23 7.54 -26.06
C GLU A 53 15.04 8.78 -25.64
N TYR A 54 14.70 9.95 -26.18
CA TYR A 54 15.35 11.20 -25.83
C TYR A 54 15.05 11.63 -24.40
N LEU A 55 13.80 11.45 -23.93
CA LEU A 55 13.37 11.93 -22.62
C LEU A 55 13.64 10.93 -21.48
N SER A 56 13.70 9.62 -21.77
CA SER A 56 13.90 8.58 -20.77
C SER A 56 15.36 8.43 -20.35
N ASN A 57 16.29 8.81 -21.21
CA ASN A 57 17.72 8.78 -20.91
C ASN A 57 18.15 10.14 -20.33
N PRO A 58 18.54 10.22 -19.03
CA PRO A 58 19.22 11.41 -18.54
C PRO A 58 20.49 11.60 -19.39
N PRO A 59 20.78 12.82 -19.87
CA PRO A 59 21.80 13.02 -20.89
C PRO A 59 23.18 12.66 -20.36
N LEU A 60 23.64 11.45 -20.67
CA LEU A 60 25.06 11.20 -20.89
C LEU A 60 25.33 11.63 -22.33
N VAL A 61 26.00 12.77 -22.46
CA VAL A 61 26.59 13.25 -23.71
C VAL A 61 27.64 12.23 -24.15
N SER A 62 27.27 11.12 -24.80
CA SER A 62 28.27 10.17 -25.32
C SER A 62 27.74 9.14 -26.31
N THR A 63 27.03 9.55 -27.36
CA THR A 63 27.09 8.87 -28.68
C THR A 63 26.71 9.87 -29.77
N GLY A 64 27.69 10.67 -30.20
CA GLY A 64 27.95 11.21 -31.56
C GLY A 64 26.85 11.56 -32.58
N LYS A 65 25.56 11.52 -32.26
CA LYS A 65 24.46 11.97 -33.11
C LYS A 65 23.79 13.13 -32.40
N GLN A 66 24.33 14.33 -32.61
CA GLN A 66 23.61 15.56 -32.35
C GLN A 66 22.44 15.62 -33.33
N TYR A 67 21.24 15.22 -32.89
CA TYR A 67 20.02 15.53 -33.63
C TYR A 67 19.85 17.05 -33.62
N SER A 68 20.16 17.69 -34.75
CA SER A 68 20.11 19.13 -34.92
C SER A 68 18.67 19.56 -35.16
N TYR A 69 18.22 20.61 -34.46
CA TYR A 69 16.90 21.24 -34.65
C TYR A 69 16.65 21.68 -36.12
N LYS A 70 17.71 21.80 -36.93
CA LYS A 70 17.63 22.14 -38.36
C LYS A 70 17.06 21.03 -39.25
N ASP A 71 16.95 19.78 -38.79
CA ASP A 71 16.40 18.69 -39.61
C ASP A 71 14.85 18.62 -39.62
N PHE A 72 14.16 19.37 -38.76
CA PHE A 72 12.69 19.33 -38.65
C PHE A 72 11.95 20.37 -39.51
N ASN A 73 12.66 21.36 -40.09
CA ASN A 73 12.07 22.47 -40.85
C ASN A 73 12.55 22.50 -42.32
N HIS A 74 12.59 21.35 -43.00
CA HIS A 74 12.77 21.29 -44.45
C HIS A 74 11.64 20.52 -45.15
N PRO A 75 11.24 20.99 -46.35
CA PRO A 75 10.11 20.46 -47.09
C PRO A 75 10.41 19.02 -47.50
N GLU A 76 9.35 18.19 -47.56
CA GLU A 76 9.30 16.84 -48.14
C GLU A 76 10.62 16.39 -48.80
N LYS A 77 11.53 15.79 -48.01
CA LYS A 77 12.41 14.81 -48.62
C LYS A 77 11.48 13.71 -49.09
N THR A 78 11.36 13.55 -50.41
CA THR A 78 10.71 12.40 -51.04
C THR A 78 11.50 11.17 -50.62
N GLN A 79 11.25 10.69 -49.39
CA GLN A 79 11.75 9.41 -48.93
C GLN A 79 11.14 8.39 -49.87
N THR A 80 12.00 7.53 -50.41
CA THR A 80 11.52 6.46 -51.26
C THR A 80 10.60 5.55 -50.42
N ASP A 81 9.55 5.00 -51.04
CA ASP A 81 8.60 4.11 -50.34
C ASP A 81 9.31 2.95 -49.63
N GLU A 82 10.47 2.52 -50.14
CA GLU A 82 11.33 1.51 -49.53
C GLU A 82 11.97 1.96 -48.21
N GLU A 83 12.49 3.18 -48.14
CA GLU A 83 13.09 3.75 -46.92
C GLU A 83 12.05 3.94 -45.83
N LYS A 84 10.84 4.40 -46.20
CA LYS A 84 9.70 4.58 -45.30
C LYS A 84 9.30 3.23 -44.68
N LYS A 85 9.11 2.19 -45.51
CA LYS A 85 8.80 0.83 -45.06
C LYS A 85 9.88 0.25 -44.14
N LYS A 86 11.16 0.50 -44.44
CA LYS A 86 12.27 0.04 -43.60
C LYS A 86 12.24 0.70 -42.22
N ARG A 87 12.08 2.02 -42.15
CA ARG A 87 11.98 2.76 -40.88
C ARG A 87 10.80 2.27 -40.03
N TYR A 88 9.68 1.95 -40.68
CA TYR A 88 8.48 1.43 -40.04
C TYR A 88 8.76 0.08 -39.37
N LYS A 89 9.36 -0.85 -40.12
CA LYS A 89 9.74 -2.16 -39.62
C LYS A 89 10.73 -2.07 -38.45
N GLU A 90 11.75 -1.23 -38.56
CA GLU A 90 12.74 -1.00 -37.49
C GLU A 90 12.11 -0.43 -36.21
N ALA A 91 11.10 0.44 -36.32
CA ALA A 91 10.39 1.00 -35.16
C ALA A 91 9.53 -0.06 -34.45
N GLN A 92 8.87 -0.94 -35.21
CA GLN A 92 8.12 -2.05 -34.66
C GLN A 92 9.04 -3.06 -33.95
N GLU A 93 10.12 -3.48 -34.60
CA GLU A 93 11.11 -4.40 -34.00
C GLU A 93 11.69 -3.83 -32.70
N ARG A 94 12.00 -2.52 -32.67
CA ARG A 94 12.47 -1.85 -31.45
C ARG A 94 11.43 -1.87 -30.33
N TYR A 95 10.16 -1.63 -30.64
CA TYR A 95 9.08 -1.70 -29.65
C TYR A 95 8.98 -3.10 -29.03
N GLU A 96 9.00 -4.12 -29.89
CA GLU A 96 8.92 -5.53 -29.48
C GLU A 96 10.14 -5.91 -28.62
N GLN A 97 11.34 -5.50 -29.01
CA GLN A 97 12.56 -5.69 -28.21
C GLN A 97 12.47 -4.99 -26.85
N GLN A 98 11.98 -3.75 -26.79
CA GLN A 98 11.77 -3.05 -25.52
C GLN A 98 10.78 -3.80 -24.62
N GLN A 99 9.64 -4.25 -25.15
CA GLN A 99 8.68 -5.03 -24.38
C GLN A 99 9.26 -6.37 -23.90
N ALA A 100 9.99 -7.08 -24.76
CA ALA A 100 10.62 -8.35 -24.42
C ALA A 100 11.65 -8.15 -23.31
N ARG A 101 12.46 -7.10 -23.39
CA ARG A 101 13.42 -6.73 -22.35
C ARG A 101 12.72 -6.41 -21.02
N GLU A 102 11.68 -5.59 -21.01
CA GLU A 102 10.91 -5.29 -19.79
C GLU A 102 10.30 -6.56 -19.17
N LYS A 103 9.77 -7.47 -19.99
CA LYS A 103 9.24 -8.76 -19.54
C LYS A 103 10.33 -9.64 -18.93
N ALA A 104 11.48 -9.75 -19.59
CA ALA A 104 12.63 -10.51 -19.10
C ALA A 104 13.19 -9.93 -17.79
N GLU A 105 13.30 -8.61 -17.67
CA GLU A 105 13.72 -7.93 -16.44
C GLU A 105 12.73 -8.20 -15.29
N ASN A 106 11.41 -8.12 -15.56
CA ASN A 106 10.39 -8.46 -14.57
C ASN A 106 10.44 -9.93 -14.14
N GLU A 107 10.69 -10.85 -15.07
CA GLU A 107 10.82 -12.28 -14.78
C GLU A 107 12.08 -12.59 -13.97
N ALA A 108 13.22 -12.00 -14.33
CA ALA A 108 14.47 -12.13 -13.57
C ALA A 108 14.30 -11.58 -12.15
N TYR A 109 13.65 -10.42 -11.99
CA TYR A 109 13.35 -9.86 -10.68
C TYR A 109 12.42 -10.76 -9.87
N PHE A 110 11.33 -11.25 -10.48
CA PHE A 110 10.39 -12.16 -9.85
C PHE A 110 11.08 -13.45 -9.37
N SER A 111 11.92 -14.04 -10.20
CA SER A 111 12.73 -15.22 -9.85
C SER A 111 13.62 -14.93 -8.64
N LYS A 112 14.28 -13.76 -8.62
CA LYS A 112 15.14 -13.31 -7.51
C LYS A 112 14.39 -13.18 -6.19
N ILE A 113 13.18 -12.59 -6.18
CA ILE A 113 12.42 -12.39 -4.93
C ILE A 113 11.67 -13.63 -4.45
N THR A 114 11.42 -14.60 -5.35
CA THR A 114 10.75 -15.88 -5.02
C THR A 114 11.72 -16.98 -4.62
N GLN A 115 13.01 -16.67 -4.49
CA GLN A 115 14.06 -17.61 -4.12
C GLN A 115 14.92 -17.06 -2.98
N GLY A 116 15.62 -17.97 -2.28
CA GLY A 116 16.59 -17.62 -1.25
C GLY A 116 16.00 -17.23 0.11
N LYS A 117 16.81 -16.52 0.91
CA LYS A 117 16.50 -16.23 2.33
C LYS A 117 15.30 -15.29 2.50
N LEU A 118 15.18 -14.29 1.63
CA LEU A 118 14.09 -13.31 1.69
C LEU A 118 12.73 -13.97 1.45
N TRP A 119 12.67 -14.95 0.53
CA TRP A 119 11.47 -15.76 0.29
C TRP A 119 11.09 -16.61 1.49
N ASN A 120 12.06 -17.24 2.15
CA ASN A 120 11.80 -18.01 3.38
C ASN A 120 11.30 -17.11 4.51
N TYR A 121 11.87 -15.91 4.65
CA TYR A 121 11.41 -14.93 5.63
C TYR A 121 9.98 -14.44 5.33
N PHE A 122 9.67 -14.15 4.07
CA PHE A 122 8.31 -13.83 3.65
C PHE A 122 7.31 -14.96 4.01
N ARG A 123 7.67 -16.23 3.75
CA ARG A 123 6.84 -17.39 4.12
C ARG A 123 6.64 -17.49 5.63
N PHE A 124 7.65 -17.17 6.42
CA PHE A 124 7.54 -17.11 7.87
C PHE A 124 6.55 -16.02 8.32
N ILE A 125 6.72 -14.79 7.82
CA ILE A 125 5.79 -13.68 8.09
C ILE A 125 4.37 -14.06 7.70
N MET A 126 4.18 -14.60 6.49
CA MET A 126 2.89 -15.04 5.99
C MET A 126 2.23 -16.08 6.90
N CYS A 127 2.98 -17.10 7.32
CA CYS A 127 2.47 -18.12 8.22
C CYS A 127 2.07 -17.50 9.57
N PHE A 128 2.97 -16.71 10.17
CA PHE A 128 2.73 -16.08 11.46
C PHE A 128 1.55 -15.11 11.43
N SER A 129 1.47 -14.23 10.42
CA SER A 129 0.38 -13.26 10.28
C SER A 129 -0.97 -13.94 10.03
N THR A 130 -0.98 -15.03 9.26
CA THR A 130 -2.19 -15.83 9.01
C THR A 130 -2.67 -16.53 10.29
N VAL A 131 -1.75 -17.11 11.07
CA VAL A 131 -2.07 -17.73 12.36
C VAL A 131 -2.60 -16.68 13.34
N LEU A 132 -1.96 -15.52 13.42
CA LEU A 132 -2.41 -14.42 14.27
C LEU A 132 -3.80 -13.90 13.84
N ALA A 133 -4.06 -13.77 12.55
CA ALA A 133 -5.38 -13.41 12.03
C ALA A 133 -6.44 -14.46 12.43
N GLY A 134 -6.14 -15.74 12.28
CA GLY A 134 -7.02 -16.83 12.71
C GLY A 134 -7.29 -16.79 14.22
N LEU A 135 -6.25 -16.51 15.02
CA LEU A 135 -6.39 -16.37 16.47
C LEU A 135 -7.27 -15.18 16.84
N LEU A 136 -7.10 -14.02 16.20
CA LEU A 136 -7.97 -12.85 16.38
C LEU A 136 -9.43 -13.17 16.01
N ILE A 137 -9.65 -13.96 14.96
CA ILE A 137 -10.98 -14.46 14.57
C ILE A 137 -11.58 -15.33 15.66
N ILE A 138 -10.84 -16.34 16.11
CA ILE A 138 -11.31 -17.25 17.15
C ILE A 138 -11.61 -16.48 18.45
N ASP A 139 -10.71 -15.60 18.88
CA ASP A 139 -10.82 -14.85 20.13
C ASP A 139 -12.01 -13.87 20.14
N GLN A 140 -12.39 -13.35 18.96
CA GLN A 140 -13.56 -12.49 18.83
C GLN A 140 -14.87 -13.20 19.18
N TYR A 141 -14.98 -14.49 18.84
CA TYR A 141 -16.18 -15.30 19.05
C TYR A 141 -16.14 -16.14 20.34
N LEU A 142 -15.00 -16.20 21.03
CA LEU A 142 -14.92 -16.82 22.35
C LEU A 142 -15.68 -15.98 23.40
N PRO A 143 -16.19 -16.63 24.48
CA PRO A 143 -16.89 -15.93 25.56
C PRO A 143 -16.01 -14.84 26.17
N SER A 144 -16.54 -13.62 26.22
CA SER A 144 -15.84 -12.49 26.84
C SER A 144 -15.70 -12.68 28.36
N ARG A 145 -14.64 -12.10 28.92
CA ARG A 145 -14.40 -12.05 30.37
C ARG A 145 -14.71 -10.66 30.89
N TRP A 146 -15.42 -10.59 32.01
CA TRP A 146 -15.71 -9.33 32.68
C TRP A 146 -14.70 -9.10 33.79
N VAL A 147 -13.94 -8.01 33.68
CA VAL A 147 -12.91 -7.65 34.66
C VAL A 147 -13.28 -6.32 35.29
N LYS A 148 -13.36 -6.30 36.62
CA LYS A 148 -13.55 -5.06 37.38
C LYS A 148 -12.22 -4.33 37.50
N ASP A 149 -12.19 -3.06 37.13
CA ASP A 149 -11.01 -2.20 37.18
C ASP A 149 -11.39 -0.78 37.66
N HIS A 150 -10.42 0.12 37.74
CA HIS A 150 -10.62 1.54 38.02
C HIS A 150 -9.68 2.41 37.20
N ILE A 151 -10.05 3.68 37.04
CA ILE A 151 -9.25 4.66 36.31
C ILE A 151 -8.15 5.20 37.22
N THR A 152 -6.91 5.22 36.72
CA THR A 152 -5.76 5.79 37.44
C THR A 152 -5.54 7.24 37.02
N HIS A 153 -5.50 7.50 35.72
CA HIS A 153 -5.36 8.85 35.18
C HIS A 153 -6.01 8.99 33.82
N GLY A 154 -6.38 10.23 33.50
CA GLY A 154 -6.82 10.65 32.17
C GLY A 154 -6.31 12.04 31.83
N ASP A 155 -6.22 12.38 30.55
CA ASP A 155 -5.98 13.75 30.10
C ASP A 155 -7.21 14.34 29.37
N SER A 156 -7.97 15.17 30.09
CA SER A 156 -9.18 15.83 29.55
C SER A 156 -8.88 16.94 28.53
N LYS A 157 -7.63 17.41 28.46
CA LYS A 157 -7.21 18.46 27.53
C LYS A 157 -6.82 17.87 26.18
N VAL A 158 -6.45 16.59 26.14
CA VAL A 158 -6.14 15.86 24.91
C VAL A 158 -7.42 15.23 24.37
N TYR A 159 -7.85 15.70 23.20
CA TYR A 159 -8.98 15.10 22.49
C TYR A 159 -8.70 15.09 20.98
N PHE A 160 -9.15 14.02 20.34
CA PHE A 160 -9.09 13.85 18.89
C PHE A 160 -10.47 13.47 18.34
N GLU A 161 -10.64 13.63 17.03
CA GLU A 161 -11.85 13.17 16.34
C GLU A 161 -11.77 11.66 16.11
N GLY A 162 -12.60 10.90 16.83
CA GLY A 162 -12.72 9.45 16.73
C GLY A 162 -13.36 8.99 15.42
N PHE A 163 -13.44 7.67 15.19
CA PHE A 163 -13.92 7.13 13.91
C PHE A 163 -15.37 7.53 13.58
N ASN A 164 -16.18 7.78 14.60
CA ASN A 164 -17.58 8.21 14.46
C ASN A 164 -17.77 9.74 14.48
N ARG A 165 -16.69 10.52 14.32
CA ARG A 165 -16.69 12.00 14.46
C ARG A 165 -17.04 12.52 15.85
N GLU A 166 -17.03 11.64 16.85
CA GLU A 166 -17.13 12.02 18.25
C GLU A 166 -15.76 12.43 18.76
N SER A 167 -15.70 13.40 19.67
CA SER A 167 -14.44 13.73 20.35
C SER A 167 -14.11 12.63 21.36
N VAL A 168 -12.91 12.06 21.27
CA VAL A 168 -12.44 11.00 22.17
C VAL A 168 -11.19 11.44 22.94
N SER A 169 -11.06 10.98 24.18
CA SER A 169 -9.94 11.33 25.07
C SER A 169 -9.32 10.06 25.67
N PRO A 170 -7.99 10.07 25.90
CA PRO A 170 -7.28 8.91 26.43
C PRO A 170 -7.47 8.77 27.95
N LEU A 171 -7.59 7.53 28.40
CA LEU A 171 -7.73 7.10 29.78
C LEU A 171 -6.84 5.90 30.03
N TYR A 172 -6.31 5.80 31.24
CA TYR A 172 -5.48 4.69 31.68
C TYR A 172 -6.11 4.02 32.89
N THR A 173 -6.13 2.69 32.88
CA THR A 173 -6.67 1.89 33.98
C THR A 173 -5.57 1.41 34.92
N ALA A 174 -5.93 0.85 36.07
CA ALA A 174 -4.95 0.28 37.00
C ALA A 174 -4.27 -0.99 36.47
N SER A 175 -4.92 -1.68 35.53
CA SER A 175 -4.33 -2.80 34.78
C SER A 175 -3.42 -2.35 33.61
N ASP A 176 -2.98 -1.09 33.60
CA ASP A 176 -2.09 -0.53 32.56
C ASP A 176 -2.67 -0.59 31.13
N LYS A 177 -4.01 -0.48 31.01
CA LYS A 177 -4.69 -0.45 29.71
C LYS A 177 -4.95 0.99 29.27
N GLY A 178 -4.51 1.32 28.06
CA GLY A 178 -4.82 2.60 27.42
C GLY A 178 -6.12 2.49 26.62
N LEU A 179 -7.11 3.31 26.97
CA LEU A 179 -8.44 3.34 26.36
C LEU A 179 -8.72 4.73 25.81
N TRP A 180 -9.33 4.82 24.62
CA TRP A 180 -9.84 6.07 24.09
C TRP A 180 -11.36 6.05 24.17
N LEU A 181 -11.94 6.97 24.94
CA LEU A 181 -13.38 6.97 25.20
C LEU A 181 -14.05 8.26 24.70
N PRO A 182 -15.32 8.18 24.29
CA PRO A 182 -16.11 9.37 23.95
C PRO A 182 -16.15 10.37 25.10
N ARG A 183 -15.90 11.64 24.76
CA ARG A 183 -15.79 12.73 25.74
C ARG A 183 -17.07 12.96 26.53
N GLN A 184 -18.22 12.63 25.95
CA GLN A 184 -19.53 12.73 26.61
C GLN A 184 -19.63 11.93 27.92
N TYR A 185 -18.89 10.83 28.05
CA TYR A 185 -18.89 9.99 29.26
C TYR A 185 -17.63 10.17 30.13
N TYR A 186 -16.67 10.97 29.66
CA TYR A 186 -15.31 11.03 30.21
C TYR A 186 -15.27 11.43 31.69
N TYR A 187 -16.00 12.49 32.06
CA TYR A 187 -16.01 12.96 33.46
C TYR A 187 -16.75 12.01 34.39
N GLU A 188 -17.84 11.39 33.93
CA GLU A 188 -18.59 10.41 34.73
C GLU A 188 -17.77 9.16 35.00
N ILE A 189 -16.96 8.72 34.02
CA ILE A 189 -16.08 7.56 34.15
C ILE A 189 -14.92 7.84 35.11
N ILE A 190 -14.30 9.02 35.06
CA ILE A 190 -13.21 9.41 35.97
C ILE A 190 -13.69 9.55 37.42
N GLU A 191 -14.86 10.15 37.63
CA GLU A 191 -15.44 10.26 38.96
C GLU A 191 -15.91 8.91 39.51
N GLY A 192 -16.26 7.99 38.61
CA GLY A 192 -16.63 6.62 38.92
C GLY A 192 -15.50 5.86 39.58
N LYS A 193 -15.79 5.22 40.73
CA LYS A 193 -14.79 4.41 41.45
C LYS A 193 -14.48 3.08 40.77
N ASN A 194 -15.42 2.51 40.02
CA ASN A 194 -15.29 1.19 39.43
C ASN A 194 -15.79 1.22 37.98
N ILE A 195 -15.02 0.59 37.11
CA ILE A 195 -15.38 0.28 35.72
C ILE A 195 -15.37 -1.24 35.54
N TYR A 196 -16.06 -1.71 34.51
CA TYR A 196 -16.14 -3.10 34.13
C TYR A 196 -15.70 -3.23 32.66
N LEU A 197 -14.58 -3.90 32.43
CA LEU A 197 -14.04 -4.14 31.11
C LEU A 197 -14.57 -5.48 30.60
N GLU A 198 -15.17 -5.46 29.40
CA GLU A 198 -15.45 -6.67 28.66
C GLU A 198 -14.23 -6.99 27.80
N GLU A 199 -13.52 -8.05 28.16
CA GLU A 199 -12.26 -8.45 27.53
C GLU A 199 -12.44 -9.70 26.67
N SER A 200 -11.70 -9.78 25.56
CA SER A 200 -11.55 -11.03 24.82
C SER A 200 -10.84 -12.10 25.65
N PHE A 201 -11.07 -13.37 25.32
CA PHE A 201 -10.68 -14.47 26.19
C PHE A 201 -9.17 -14.72 26.20
N ILE A 202 -8.56 -14.74 25.02
CA ILE A 202 -7.16 -15.08 24.79
C ILE A 202 -6.29 -13.83 24.83
N LEU A 203 -6.62 -12.80 24.05
CA LEU A 203 -5.77 -11.61 23.91
C LEU A 203 -6.07 -10.51 24.94
N ARG A 204 -7.13 -10.67 25.74
CA ARG A 204 -7.60 -9.69 26.74
C ARG A 204 -7.87 -8.31 26.14
N GLU A 205 -8.30 -8.26 24.87
CA GLU A 205 -8.64 -7.03 24.19
C GLU A 205 -9.94 -6.45 24.76
N VAL A 206 -9.92 -5.17 25.12
CA VAL A 206 -11.11 -4.51 25.66
C VAL A 206 -12.09 -4.23 24.53
N LYS A 207 -13.16 -5.03 24.49
CA LYS A 207 -14.26 -4.86 23.52
C LYS A 207 -15.11 -3.65 23.88
N HIS A 208 -15.52 -3.59 25.14
CA HIS A 208 -16.40 -2.56 25.68
C HIS A 208 -15.97 -2.19 27.10
N LEU A 209 -16.23 -0.94 27.48
CA LEU A 209 -16.14 -0.50 28.86
C LEU A 209 -17.54 -0.20 29.37
N SER A 210 -17.89 -0.73 30.53
CA SER A 210 -19.15 -0.45 31.20
C SER A 210 -18.94 0.19 32.56
N PHE A 211 -19.84 1.08 32.94
CA PHE A 211 -19.81 1.77 34.24
C PHE A 211 -21.22 2.12 34.67
N PHE A 212 -21.39 2.39 35.96
CA PHE A 212 -22.63 2.95 36.48
C PHE A 212 -22.53 4.46 36.48
N ASN A 213 -23.50 5.13 35.85
CA ASN A 213 -23.56 6.59 35.88
C ASN A 213 -24.00 7.10 37.27
N ARG A 214 -24.03 8.42 37.44
CA ARG A 214 -24.46 9.05 38.72
C ARG A 214 -25.90 8.71 39.12
N LYS A 215 -26.74 8.26 38.18
CA LYS A 215 -28.14 7.83 38.41
C LYS A 215 -28.25 6.33 38.74
N GLY A 216 -27.15 5.58 38.72
CA GLY A 216 -27.15 4.13 38.93
C GLY A 216 -27.54 3.32 37.70
N GLU A 217 -27.57 3.93 36.52
CA GLU A 217 -27.86 3.25 35.26
C GLU A 217 -26.58 2.62 34.69
N TRP A 218 -26.70 1.40 34.15
CA TRP A 218 -25.60 0.70 33.49
C TRP A 218 -25.38 1.26 32.08
N ILE A 219 -24.23 1.88 31.85
CA ILE A 219 -23.84 2.43 30.55
C ILE A 219 -22.67 1.62 30.01
N THR A 220 -22.77 1.25 28.73
CA THR A 220 -21.70 0.58 27.98
C THR A 220 -21.22 1.48 26.85
N VAL A 221 -19.90 1.68 26.77
CA VAL A 221 -19.25 2.52 25.77
C VAL A 221 -18.24 1.72 24.97
N ASN A 222 -18.14 2.06 23.68
CA ASN A 222 -17.13 1.50 22.79
C ASN A 222 -15.81 2.23 22.98
N THR A 223 -14.71 1.50 22.85
CA THR A 223 -13.37 2.06 22.83
C THR A 223 -13.02 2.47 21.40
N ASP A 224 -12.43 3.64 21.26
CA ASP A 224 -11.92 4.15 19.99
C ASP A 224 -10.42 3.85 19.85
N TYR A 225 -9.88 3.96 18.63
CA TYR A 225 -8.47 3.65 18.32
C TYR A 225 -7.93 2.35 18.95
N SER A 226 -8.78 1.34 19.12
CA SER A 226 -8.45 0.03 19.67
C SER A 226 -8.33 -1.01 18.56
N VAL A 227 -7.77 -2.19 18.85
CA VAL A 227 -7.79 -3.29 17.86
C VAL A 227 -9.23 -3.71 17.60
N GLN A 228 -10.09 -3.61 18.61
CA GLN A 228 -11.51 -3.88 18.45
C GLN A 228 -12.20 -2.93 17.46
N SER A 229 -11.92 -1.62 17.53
CA SER A 229 -12.65 -0.63 16.69
C SER A 229 -12.35 -0.78 15.20
N ILE A 230 -11.14 -1.22 14.84
CA ILE A 230 -10.71 -1.49 13.46
C ILE A 230 -10.47 -2.97 13.18
N TYR A 231 -11.16 -3.84 13.91
CA TYR A 231 -10.94 -5.28 13.93
C TYR A 231 -10.82 -5.93 12.55
N TRP A 232 -11.83 -5.75 11.69
CA TRP A 232 -11.85 -6.36 10.36
C TRP A 232 -10.75 -5.80 9.45
N VAL A 233 -10.39 -4.52 9.62
CA VAL A 233 -9.30 -3.91 8.86
C VAL A 233 -7.97 -4.57 9.24
N ILE A 234 -7.74 -4.82 10.54
CA ILE A 234 -6.54 -5.51 11.02
C ILE A 234 -6.48 -6.94 10.47
N VAL A 235 -7.59 -7.69 10.51
CA VAL A 235 -7.66 -9.04 9.95
C VAL A 235 -7.35 -9.04 8.45
N ILE A 236 -7.95 -8.13 7.68
CA ILE A 236 -7.69 -8.02 6.24
C ILE A 236 -6.23 -7.71 5.97
N ILE A 237 -5.64 -6.76 6.71
CA ILE A 237 -4.21 -6.43 6.59
C ILE A 237 -3.39 -7.69 6.89
N LEU A 238 -3.58 -8.36 8.02
CA LEU A 238 -2.82 -9.56 8.38
C LEU A 238 -2.86 -10.70 7.33
N LEU A 239 -3.88 -10.74 6.47
CA LEU A 239 -4.04 -11.71 5.37
C LEU A 239 -3.40 -11.29 4.04
N ILE A 240 -2.95 -10.04 3.86
CA ILE A 240 -2.30 -9.61 2.61
C ILE A 240 -1.08 -10.47 2.22
N PRO A 241 -0.19 -10.91 3.14
CA PRO A 241 0.92 -11.79 2.76
C PRO A 241 0.43 -13.14 2.21
N LEU A 242 -0.65 -13.69 2.77
CA LEU A 242 -1.26 -14.93 2.28
C LEU A 242 -1.86 -14.72 0.88
N LEU A 243 -2.61 -13.63 0.69
CA LEU A 243 -3.15 -13.26 -0.62
C LEU A 243 -2.02 -13.06 -1.65
N THR A 244 -0.92 -12.44 -1.25
CA THR A 244 0.27 -12.23 -2.08
C THR A 244 0.90 -13.57 -2.48
N TYR A 245 0.99 -14.52 -1.55
CA TYR A 245 1.48 -15.86 -1.81
C TYR A 245 0.59 -16.66 -2.78
N VAL A 246 -0.74 -16.58 -2.62
CA VAL A 246 -1.71 -17.31 -3.46
C VAL A 246 -1.81 -16.69 -4.85
N ALA A 247 -1.86 -15.36 -4.96
CA ALA A 247 -2.00 -14.65 -6.24
C ALA A 247 -0.73 -14.64 -7.10
N LYS A 248 0.40 -15.12 -6.55
CA LYS A 248 1.75 -15.18 -7.13
C LYS A 248 1.80 -14.90 -8.64
N SER A 249 2.24 -13.68 -9.01
CA SER A 249 2.24 -13.23 -10.41
C SER A 249 3.49 -12.40 -10.76
N ARG A 250 3.81 -12.32 -12.05
CA ARG A 250 4.97 -11.56 -12.58
C ARG A 250 4.61 -10.08 -12.78
N THR A 251 3.92 -9.49 -11.80
CA THR A 251 3.39 -8.12 -11.89
C THR A 251 4.13 -7.20 -10.92
N LEU A 252 4.16 -5.90 -11.24
CA LEU A 252 4.70 -4.89 -10.32
C LEU A 252 3.91 -4.84 -9.00
N ILE A 253 2.60 -5.10 -9.05
CA ILE A 253 1.73 -5.14 -7.87
C ILE A 253 2.19 -6.25 -6.93
N TYR A 254 2.46 -7.45 -7.44
CA TYR A 254 3.00 -8.55 -6.65
C TYR A 254 4.33 -8.17 -5.99
N SER A 255 5.27 -7.60 -6.76
CA SER A 255 6.56 -7.15 -6.22
C SER A 255 6.38 -6.12 -5.10
N PHE A 256 5.49 -5.15 -5.28
CA PHE A 256 5.18 -4.16 -4.25
C PHE A 256 4.60 -4.80 -3.00
N LEU A 257 3.57 -5.64 -3.13
CA LEU A 257 2.93 -6.31 -2.00
C LEU A 257 3.89 -7.25 -1.26
N PHE A 258 4.77 -7.94 -1.99
CA PHE A 258 5.80 -8.78 -1.40
C PHE A 258 6.80 -7.96 -0.57
N GLN A 259 7.33 -6.85 -1.11
CA GLN A 259 8.25 -5.99 -0.36
C GLN A 259 7.57 -5.32 0.83
N PHE A 260 6.34 -4.83 0.65
CA PHE A 260 5.52 -4.32 1.73
C PHE A 260 5.34 -5.38 2.83
N SER A 261 5.05 -6.63 2.46
CA SER A 261 4.92 -7.73 3.40
C SER A 261 6.21 -7.98 4.19
N VAL A 262 7.35 -8.00 3.52
CA VAL A 262 8.65 -8.28 4.16
C VAL A 262 9.06 -7.18 5.14
N TYR A 263 8.86 -5.91 4.79
CA TYR A 263 9.39 -4.79 5.59
C TYR A 263 8.40 -4.20 6.59
N PHE A 264 7.12 -4.12 6.24
CA PHE A 264 6.12 -3.46 7.08
C PHE A 264 5.54 -4.38 8.16
N TYR A 265 5.37 -5.68 7.87
CA TYR A 265 4.60 -6.56 8.75
C TYR A 265 5.25 -6.79 10.09
N THR A 266 6.58 -6.87 10.13
CA THR A 266 7.29 -7.08 11.40
C THR A 266 6.98 -5.96 12.37
N LEU A 267 7.06 -4.70 11.92
CA LEU A 267 6.71 -3.55 12.74
C LEU A 267 5.22 -3.53 13.09
N PHE A 268 4.36 -3.77 12.10
CA PHE A 268 2.91 -3.78 12.29
C PHE A 268 2.45 -4.82 13.34
N ILE A 269 2.97 -6.05 13.24
CA ILE A 269 2.69 -7.13 14.19
C ILE A 269 3.22 -6.76 15.59
N LEU A 270 4.42 -6.18 15.70
CA LEU A 270 4.96 -5.74 16.98
C LEU A 270 4.06 -4.67 17.61
N VAL A 271 3.58 -3.69 16.85
CA VAL A 271 2.65 -2.67 17.35
C VAL A 271 1.36 -3.31 17.88
N ILE A 272 0.79 -4.29 17.17
CA ILE A 272 -0.39 -5.02 17.63
C ILE A 272 -0.10 -5.81 18.91
N LEU A 273 1.01 -6.53 18.98
CA LEU A 273 1.32 -7.40 20.12
C LEU A 273 1.72 -6.61 21.37
N PHE A 274 2.39 -5.47 21.23
CA PHE A 274 2.83 -4.65 22.36
C PHE A 274 1.78 -3.67 22.88
N SER A 275 0.78 -3.30 22.07
CA SER A 275 -0.33 -2.50 22.59
C SER A 275 -1.17 -3.31 23.57
N ASN A 276 -1.45 -2.74 24.74
CA ASN A 276 -2.15 -3.38 25.88
C ASN A 276 -1.57 -4.74 26.28
N GLN A 277 -0.25 -4.91 26.16
CA GLN A 277 0.48 -6.11 26.60
C GLN A 277 -0.04 -7.44 26.01
N ARG A 278 -0.70 -7.42 24.84
CA ARG A 278 -1.28 -8.62 24.20
C ARG A 278 -0.30 -9.76 24.01
N TRP A 279 0.98 -9.45 23.82
CA TRP A 279 2.05 -10.45 23.72
C TRP A 279 2.10 -11.38 24.95
N LEU A 280 1.95 -10.85 26.17
CA LEU A 280 1.92 -11.66 27.40
C LEU A 280 0.74 -12.63 27.40
N HIS A 281 -0.43 -12.14 27.02
CA HIS A 281 -1.65 -12.94 26.97
C HIS A 281 -1.63 -13.96 25.83
N LEU A 282 -0.97 -13.65 24.71
CA LEU A 282 -0.72 -14.61 23.64
C LEU A 282 0.16 -15.77 24.10
N PHE A 283 1.23 -15.50 24.86
CA PHE A 283 2.10 -16.56 25.40
C PHE A 283 1.43 -17.39 26.50
N THR A 284 0.53 -16.77 27.26
CA THR A 284 -0.15 -17.41 28.38
C THR A 284 -1.57 -17.85 28.08
N PHE A 285 -2.01 -17.80 26.81
CA PHE A 285 -3.39 -18.11 26.42
C PHE A 285 -4.47 -17.41 27.29
N GLY A 286 -4.21 -16.15 27.65
CA GLY A 286 -5.11 -15.33 28.45
C GLY A 286 -5.17 -15.69 29.95
N TYR A 287 -4.22 -16.47 30.48
CA TYR A 287 -4.18 -16.79 31.92
C TYR A 287 -3.60 -15.66 32.79
N LEU A 288 -2.75 -14.80 32.21
CA LEU A 288 -2.35 -13.54 32.83
C LEU A 288 -3.41 -12.45 32.67
#